data_AF-A0A2X2UT51-F1
#
_entry.id   AF-A0A2X2UT51-F1
#
_cell.length_a   1.000
_cell.length_b   1.000
_cell.length_c   1.000
_cell.angle_alpha   90.00
_cell.angle_beta   90.00
_cell.angle_gamma   90.00
#
_symmetry.space_group_name_H-M   'P 1'
#
loop_
_entity.id
_entity.type
_entity.pdbx_description
1 polymer ?
#
loop_
_entity_poly.entity_id
_entity_poly.type
_entity_poly.pdbx_seq_one_letter_code
_entity_poly.pdbx_strand_id
1 'polypeptide(L)'
;MSQTIDLTLDGLSCGHCVKRVKESLEQRPDVEQADVTVTEAHVTGSASAEALIETIKQAGYGAELSHPKAKPLAESSIPSEALTAVPPELPAATADDESQQLLLSGMSCASCVSRVQNALQSVPGVTQARVNLAERTALVMGSASAADLVQAVEKAGYGAEAIEDDVKRRERQQETALATMKRFRWQAIVALLVGVPVMVWGDARRQHDGHCR
;
A
#
# COMPACT_ATOMS: atom_id res chain seq x y z
N MET A 1 10.95 -16.80 -29.66
CA MET A 1 10.26 -16.13 -28.55
C MET A 1 11.02 -16.54 -27.31
N SER A 2 11.71 -15.62 -26.65
CA SER A 2 12.39 -15.91 -25.40
C SER A 2 11.36 -15.94 -24.28
N GLN A 3 11.49 -16.93 -23.40
CA GLN A 3 10.68 -17.09 -22.21
C GLN A 3 11.60 -17.02 -21.00
N THR A 4 11.11 -16.43 -19.92
CA THR A 4 11.79 -16.42 -18.63
C THR A 4 11.25 -17.58 -17.80
N ILE A 5 12.16 -18.43 -17.34
CA ILE A 5 11.87 -19.63 -16.56
C ILE A 5 12.50 -19.46 -15.18
N ASP A 6 11.67 -19.60 -14.16
CA ASP A 6 12.07 -19.56 -12.76
C ASP A 6 12.24 -20.99 -12.24
N LEU A 7 13.42 -21.28 -11.69
CA LEU A 7 13.78 -22.58 -11.14
C LEU A 7 14.16 -22.40 -9.68
N THR A 8 13.61 -23.23 -8.80
CA THR A 8 14.14 -23.41 -7.44
C THR A 8 15.36 -24.32 -7.50
N LEU A 9 16.38 -24.00 -6.72
CA LEU A 9 17.63 -24.75 -6.64
C LEU A 9 17.80 -25.31 -5.22
N ASP A 10 18.24 -26.56 -5.13
CA ASP A 10 18.54 -27.25 -3.88
C ASP A 10 20.00 -27.72 -3.85
N GLY A 11 20.64 -27.61 -2.68
CA GLY A 11 22.01 -28.07 -2.45
C GLY A 11 23.13 -27.04 -2.70
N LEU A 12 22.80 -25.79 -3.05
CA LEU A 12 23.78 -24.70 -3.15
C LEU A 12 23.99 -24.06 -1.77
N SER A 13 25.24 -24.01 -1.29
CA SER A 13 25.56 -23.53 0.06
C SER A 13 26.63 -22.45 0.09
N CYS A 14 27.26 -22.12 -1.05
CA CYS A 14 28.35 -21.15 -1.15
C CYS A 14 28.32 -20.40 -2.49
N GLY A 15 28.80 -19.15 -2.51
CA GLY A 15 28.84 -18.32 -3.73
C GLY A 15 29.65 -18.91 -4.89
N HIS A 16 30.61 -19.80 -4.60
CA HIS A 16 31.36 -20.52 -5.63
C HIS A 16 30.51 -21.60 -6.34
N CYS A 17 29.52 -22.19 -5.64
CA CYS A 17 28.59 -23.16 -6.24
C CYS A 17 27.65 -22.44 -7.21
N VAL A 18 27.14 -21.27 -6.81
CA VAL A 18 26.30 -20.40 -7.65
C VAL A 18 27.02 -20.02 -8.93
N LYS A 19 28.29 -19.60 -8.82
CA LYS A 19 29.10 -19.23 -10.00
C LYS A 19 29.27 -20.38 -10.98
N ARG A 20 29.54 -21.60 -10.49
CA ARG A 20 29.67 -22.80 -11.34
C ARG A 20 28.38 -23.13 -12.10
N VAL A 21 27.24 -23.04 -11.42
CA VAL A 21 25.93 -23.28 -12.04
C VAL A 21 25.62 -22.21 -13.09
N LYS A 22 25.88 -20.94 -12.79
CA LYS A 22 25.75 -19.84 -13.76
C LYS A 22 26.59 -20.07 -15.02
N GLU A 23 27.86 -20.40 -14.86
CA GLU A 23 28.76 -20.69 -16.00
C GLU A 23 28.28 -21.89 -16.83
N SER A 24 27.74 -22.94 -16.20
CA SER A 24 27.18 -24.10 -16.91
C SER A 24 25.89 -23.77 -17.68
N LEU A 25 25.08 -22.84 -17.16
CA LEU A 25 23.86 -22.38 -17.84
C LEU A 25 24.18 -21.41 -18.98
N GLU A 26 25.19 -20.55 -18.85
CA GLU A 26 25.60 -19.60 -19.90
C GLU A 26 26.37 -20.26 -21.06
N GLN A 27 26.96 -21.45 -20.85
CA GLN A 27 27.60 -22.23 -21.92
C GLN A 27 26.60 -22.84 -22.91
N ARG A 28 25.31 -22.82 -22.58
CA ARG A 28 24.26 -23.37 -23.42
C ARG A 28 23.84 -22.37 -24.52
N PRO A 29 23.75 -22.80 -25.79
CA PRO A 29 23.40 -21.92 -26.91
C PRO A 29 21.92 -21.48 -26.91
N ASP A 30 21.09 -22.11 -26.08
CA ASP A 30 19.66 -21.83 -25.91
C ASP A 30 19.32 -20.94 -24.69
N VAL A 31 20.36 -20.42 -24.02
CA VAL A 31 20.25 -19.49 -22.89
C VAL A 31 20.80 -18.12 -23.31
N GLU A 32 19.97 -17.08 -23.21
CA GLU A 32 20.37 -15.70 -23.52
C GLU A 32 20.92 -14.99 -22.27
N GLN A 33 20.32 -15.26 -21.10
CA GLN A 33 20.75 -14.69 -19.83
C GLN A 33 20.39 -15.62 -18.68
N ALA A 34 21.33 -15.85 -17.75
CA ALA A 34 21.11 -16.63 -16.54
C ALA A 34 21.51 -15.82 -15.30
N ASP A 35 20.53 -15.56 -14.43
CA ASP A 35 20.77 -15.03 -13.10
C ASP A 35 20.54 -16.14 -12.07
N VAL A 36 21.54 -16.41 -11.25
CA VAL A 36 21.55 -17.56 -10.33
C VAL A 36 21.89 -17.06 -8.94
N THR A 37 21.08 -17.46 -7.96
CA THR A 37 21.27 -17.23 -6.54
C THR A 37 21.42 -18.56 -5.80
N VAL A 38 21.45 -18.54 -4.47
CA VAL A 38 21.62 -19.76 -3.65
C VAL A 38 20.36 -20.65 -3.69
N THR A 39 19.18 -20.07 -3.91
CA THR A 39 17.90 -20.78 -3.83
C THR A 39 17.10 -20.75 -5.12
N GLU A 40 17.42 -19.83 -6.04
CA GLU A 40 16.62 -19.55 -7.23
C GLU A 40 17.52 -19.26 -8.44
N ALA A 41 17.11 -19.74 -9.61
CA ALA A 41 17.68 -19.35 -10.91
C ALA A 41 16.59 -18.80 -11.82
N HIS A 42 16.88 -17.64 -12.39
CA HIS A 42 16.08 -17.00 -13.42
C HIS A 42 16.82 -17.13 -14.75
N VAL A 43 16.27 -17.92 -15.67
CA VAL A 43 16.89 -18.19 -16.97
C VAL A 43 15.98 -17.68 -18.06
N THR A 44 16.49 -16.76 -18.87
CA THR A 44 15.81 -16.25 -20.07
C THR A 44 16.44 -16.91 -21.29
N GLY A 45 15.61 -17.55 -22.11
CA GLY A 45 16.08 -18.22 -23.31
C GLY A 45 14.98 -18.95 -24.08
N SER A 46 15.40 -19.78 -25.03
CA SER A 46 14.53 -20.69 -25.78
C SER A 46 14.55 -22.12 -25.22
N ALA A 47 15.39 -22.38 -24.20
CA ALA A 47 15.48 -23.65 -23.50
C ALA A 47 14.14 -24.04 -22.83
N SER A 48 13.81 -25.32 -22.84
CA SER A 48 12.71 -25.85 -22.03
C SER A 48 13.16 -26.04 -20.58
N ALA A 49 12.20 -25.91 -19.65
CA ALA A 49 12.44 -26.10 -18.22
C ALA A 49 13.07 -27.46 -17.89
N GLU A 50 12.63 -28.53 -18.56
CA GLU A 50 13.13 -29.89 -18.35
C GLU A 50 14.61 -30.00 -18.73
N ALA A 51 14.99 -29.37 -19.84
CA ALA A 51 16.36 -29.38 -20.31
C ALA A 51 17.29 -28.62 -19.34
N LEU A 52 16.83 -27.50 -18.76
CA LEU A 52 17.58 -26.74 -17.76
C LEU A 52 17.75 -27.55 -16.46
N ILE A 53 16.69 -28.22 -16.00
CA ILE A 53 16.72 -29.09 -14.81
C ILE A 53 17.71 -30.23 -15.00
N GLU A 54 17.76 -30.85 -16.19
CA GLU A 54 18.71 -31.92 -16.48
C GLU A 54 20.16 -31.45 -16.39
N THR A 55 20.48 -30.28 -16.94
CA THR A 55 21.84 -29.71 -16.83
C THR A 55 22.22 -29.42 -15.38
N ILE A 56 21.30 -28.92 -14.58
CA ILE A 56 21.57 -28.63 -13.16
C ILE A 56 21.75 -29.93 -12.36
N LYS A 57 20.99 -30.99 -12.67
CA LYS A 57 21.17 -32.33 -12.11
C LYS A 57 22.52 -32.94 -12.50
N GLN A 58 22.95 -32.79 -13.74
CA GLN A 58 24.28 -33.22 -14.20
C GLN A 58 25.41 -32.46 -13.49
N ALA A 59 25.17 -31.19 -13.10
CA ALA A 59 26.08 -30.43 -12.26
C ALA A 59 26.07 -30.85 -10.78
N GLY A 60 25.21 -31.79 -10.39
CA GLY A 60 25.11 -32.36 -9.05
C GLY A 60 24.20 -31.59 -8.10
N TYR A 61 23.34 -30.70 -8.60
CA TYR A 61 22.42 -29.89 -7.80
C TYR A 61 20.95 -30.23 -8.13
N GLY A 62 20.06 -30.08 -7.15
CA GLY A 62 18.63 -30.22 -7.37
C GLY A 62 18.07 -28.98 -8.04
N ALA A 63 17.26 -29.14 -9.08
CA ALA A 63 16.47 -28.05 -9.65
C ALA A 63 15.04 -28.53 -9.88
N GLU A 64 14.08 -27.70 -9.48
CA GLU A 64 12.66 -27.95 -9.69
C GLU A 64 12.00 -26.68 -10.21
N LEU A 65 11.04 -26.83 -11.13
CA LEU A 65 10.28 -25.70 -11.64
C LEU A 65 9.59 -25.00 -10.48
N SER A 66 9.93 -23.72 -10.30
CA SER A 66 9.15 -22.83 -9.44
C SER A 66 7.80 -22.67 -10.11
N HIS A 67 6.84 -23.51 -9.76
CA HIS A 67 5.47 -23.27 -10.13
C HIS A 67 5.04 -22.06 -9.31
N PRO A 68 4.86 -20.86 -9.91
CA PRO A 68 4.07 -19.86 -9.22
C PRO A 68 2.74 -20.55 -8.95
N LYS A 69 2.27 -20.47 -7.71
CA LYS A 69 0.91 -20.87 -7.37
C LYS A 69 -0.04 -19.87 -8.03
N ALA A 70 -0.15 -19.96 -9.35
CA ALA A 70 -1.22 -19.39 -10.13
C ALA A 70 -2.47 -20.17 -9.73
N LYS A 71 -3.35 -19.48 -9.03
CA LYS A 71 -4.76 -19.83 -9.02
C LYS A 71 -5.18 -19.90 -10.50
N PRO A 72 -5.62 -21.06 -10.99
CA PRO A 72 -5.65 -21.33 -12.42
C PRO A 72 -6.75 -20.52 -13.07
N LEU A 73 -6.37 -19.66 -14.01
CA LEU A 73 -7.19 -19.30 -15.16
C LEU A 73 -6.77 -20.22 -16.30
N ALA A 74 -7.70 -21.07 -16.71
CA ALA A 74 -7.81 -21.72 -18.02
C ALA A 74 -9.26 -22.21 -18.09
N GLU A 75 -10.07 -22.05 -19.14
CA GLU A 75 -9.94 -21.47 -20.47
C GLU A 75 -11.35 -21.58 -21.09
N SER A 76 -11.64 -20.75 -22.09
CA SER A 76 -12.67 -20.97 -23.13
C SER A 76 -14.10 -20.48 -22.86
N SER A 77 -14.38 -19.25 -23.28
CA SER A 77 -15.07 -18.98 -24.56
C SER A 77 -15.28 -17.46 -24.72
N ILE A 78 -14.62 -16.84 -25.69
CA ILE A 78 -14.97 -15.49 -26.13
C ILE A 78 -16.24 -15.62 -27.00
N PRO A 79 -17.29 -14.83 -26.72
CA PRO A 79 -17.77 -13.92 -27.75
C PRO A 79 -17.52 -12.46 -27.34
N SER A 80 -16.95 -11.76 -28.31
CA SER A 80 -16.95 -10.32 -28.44
C SER A 80 -18.37 -9.79 -28.27
N GLU A 81 -18.61 -8.89 -27.32
CA GLU A 81 -19.39 -7.68 -27.51
C GLU A 81 -19.42 -6.85 -26.22
N ALA A 82 -18.89 -5.63 -26.35
CA ALA A 82 -19.33 -4.40 -25.69
C ALA A 82 -19.82 -4.50 -24.23
N LEU A 83 -19.07 -3.90 -23.31
CA LEU A 83 -19.40 -2.59 -22.73
C LEU A 83 -18.41 -2.22 -21.61
N THR A 84 -17.90 -0.99 -21.72
CA THR A 84 -17.34 -0.17 -20.63
C THR A 84 -15.90 -0.49 -20.18
N ALA A 85 -14.96 0.14 -20.87
CA ALA A 85 -13.67 0.47 -20.30
C ALA A 85 -13.86 1.37 -19.07
N VAL A 86 -13.63 0.82 -17.88
CA VAL A 86 -13.29 1.60 -16.69
C VAL A 86 -11.79 1.40 -16.49
N PRO A 87 -10.95 2.46 -16.60
CA PRO A 87 -9.52 2.34 -16.32
C PRO A 87 -9.30 1.88 -14.86
N PRO A 88 -8.18 1.19 -14.56
CA PRO A 88 -7.87 0.81 -13.19
C PRO A 88 -7.45 2.08 -12.44
N GLU A 89 -8.42 2.72 -11.80
CA GLU A 89 -8.12 3.62 -10.70
C GLU A 89 -7.45 2.78 -9.61
N LEU A 90 -6.19 3.13 -9.35
CA LEU A 90 -5.53 2.96 -8.04
C LEU A 90 -6.61 2.99 -6.97
N PRO A 91 -6.75 1.98 -6.09
CA PRO A 91 -7.77 2.03 -5.07
C PRO A 91 -7.47 3.23 -4.19
N ALA A 92 -8.24 4.30 -4.41
CA ALA A 92 -8.43 5.37 -3.48
C ALA A 92 -8.75 4.69 -2.15
N ALA A 93 -7.91 4.98 -1.15
CA ALA A 93 -8.23 4.72 0.24
C ALA A 93 -9.60 5.34 0.52
N THR A 94 -10.64 4.51 0.46
CA THR A 94 -11.95 4.83 1.03
C THR A 94 -11.79 4.61 2.53
N ALA A 95 -11.37 5.69 3.18
CA ALA A 95 -11.28 5.83 4.62
C ALA A 95 -12.68 6.07 5.21
N ASP A 96 -13.59 5.12 5.00
CA ASP A 96 -14.96 5.13 5.52
C ASP A 96 -15.37 3.69 5.83
N ASP A 97 -14.82 3.15 6.94
CA ASP A 97 -15.53 2.27 7.88
C ASP A 97 -14.57 2.00 9.06
N GLU A 98 -14.79 2.70 10.18
CA GLU A 98 -14.15 2.56 11.51
C GLU A 98 -12.84 1.72 11.57
N SER A 99 -11.77 2.22 10.95
CA SER A 99 -10.45 1.59 11.05
C SER A 99 -9.53 2.39 11.98
N GLN A 100 -9.00 1.71 12.98
CA GLN A 100 -8.09 2.26 13.99
C GLN A 100 -6.71 1.64 13.82
N GLN A 101 -5.68 2.49 13.88
CA GLN A 101 -4.29 2.05 13.83
C GLN A 101 -3.62 2.19 15.20
N LEU A 102 -2.86 1.16 15.57
CA LEU A 102 -2.14 1.08 16.84
C LEU A 102 -0.65 0.88 16.54
N LEU A 103 0.23 1.61 17.24
CA LEU A 103 1.66 1.29 17.35
C LEU A 103 1.85 0.22 18.41
N LEU A 104 2.74 -0.73 18.14
CA LEU A 104 3.01 -1.87 19.01
C LEU A 104 4.48 -1.89 19.44
N SER A 105 4.73 -2.28 20.68
CA SER A 105 6.05 -2.35 21.29
C SER A 105 6.30 -3.71 21.94
N GLY A 106 7.54 -4.20 21.86
CA GLY A 106 7.96 -5.46 22.49
C GLY A 106 7.73 -6.73 21.66
N MET A 107 7.29 -6.62 20.40
CA MET A 107 7.14 -7.77 19.50
C MET A 107 8.42 -8.03 18.69
N SER A 108 8.89 -9.27 18.64
CA SER A 108 10.12 -9.65 17.92
C SER A 108 10.01 -10.90 17.04
N CYS A 109 8.88 -11.62 17.08
CA CYS A 109 8.72 -12.89 16.38
C CYS A 109 7.29 -13.05 15.83
N ALA A 110 7.13 -13.88 14.79
CA ALA A 110 5.83 -14.23 14.22
C ALA A 110 4.85 -14.81 15.27
N SER A 111 5.35 -15.53 16.29
CA SER A 111 4.52 -16.03 17.38
C SER A 111 3.97 -14.93 18.30
N CYS A 112 4.65 -13.79 18.40
CA CYS A 112 4.15 -12.61 19.12
C CYS A 112 3.03 -11.93 18.33
N VAL A 113 3.18 -11.86 17.00
CA VAL A 113 2.18 -11.32 16.08
C VAL A 113 0.85 -12.05 16.23
N SER A 114 0.87 -13.40 16.19
CA SER A 114 -0.36 -14.18 16.34
C SER A 114 -1.02 -13.99 17.69
N ARG A 115 -0.24 -13.86 18.78
CA ARG A 115 -0.78 -13.59 20.13
C ARG A 115 -1.48 -12.24 20.20
N VAL A 116 -0.84 -11.19 19.70
CA VAL A 116 -1.41 -9.83 19.69
C VAL A 116 -2.64 -9.77 18.79
N GLN A 117 -2.59 -10.38 17.61
CA GLN A 117 -3.73 -10.44 16.70
C GLN A 117 -4.93 -11.15 17.34
N ASN A 118 -4.72 -12.29 17.99
CA ASN A 118 -5.80 -13.03 18.68
C ASN A 118 -6.36 -12.24 19.86
N ALA A 119 -5.51 -11.53 20.61
CA ALA A 119 -5.95 -10.67 21.71
C ALA A 119 -6.85 -9.53 21.21
N LEU A 120 -6.46 -8.87 20.11
CA LEU A 120 -7.25 -7.81 19.47
C LEU A 120 -8.58 -8.34 18.91
N GLN A 121 -8.57 -9.51 18.25
CA GLN A 121 -9.79 -10.14 17.74
C GLN A 121 -10.77 -10.58 18.83
N SER A 122 -10.29 -10.74 20.07
CA SER A 122 -11.14 -11.10 21.21
C SER A 122 -11.84 -9.89 21.84
N VAL A 123 -11.51 -8.67 21.42
CA VAL A 123 -12.14 -7.44 21.93
C VAL A 123 -13.54 -7.28 21.31
N PRO A 124 -14.59 -7.05 22.12
CA PRO A 124 -15.93 -6.78 21.60
C PRO A 124 -15.94 -5.57 20.67
N GLY A 125 -16.58 -5.71 19.51
CA GLY A 125 -16.65 -4.64 18.50
C GLY A 125 -15.53 -4.68 17.47
N VAL A 126 -14.58 -5.61 17.55
CA VAL A 126 -13.59 -5.83 16.48
C VAL A 126 -14.14 -6.77 15.42
N THR A 127 -14.20 -6.29 14.17
CA THR A 127 -14.59 -7.08 12.99
C THR A 127 -13.38 -7.74 12.35
N GLN A 128 -12.24 -7.03 12.31
CA GLN A 128 -10.99 -7.56 11.76
C GLN A 128 -9.79 -6.93 12.46
N ALA A 129 -8.74 -7.71 12.72
CA ALA A 129 -7.44 -7.19 13.15
C ALA A 129 -6.34 -7.79 12.29
N ARG A 130 -5.42 -6.94 11.82
CA ARG A 130 -4.22 -7.31 11.09
C ARG A 130 -3.01 -6.65 11.75
N VAL A 131 -1.93 -7.41 11.89
CA VAL A 131 -0.70 -6.94 12.54
C VAL A 131 0.44 -7.00 11.54
N ASN A 132 1.17 -5.89 11.41
CA ASN A 132 2.37 -5.79 10.61
C ASN A 132 3.61 -5.76 11.53
N LEU A 133 4.41 -6.83 11.51
CA LEU A 133 5.63 -6.91 12.31
C LEU A 133 6.74 -5.98 11.79
N ALA A 134 6.81 -5.75 10.47
CA ALA A 134 7.84 -4.91 9.86
C ALA A 134 7.69 -3.45 10.28
N GLU A 135 6.45 -2.95 10.31
CA GLU A 135 6.11 -1.60 10.72
C GLU A 135 5.79 -1.47 12.22
N ARG A 136 5.66 -2.61 12.92
CA ARG A 136 5.21 -2.69 14.32
C ARG A 136 3.88 -1.97 14.55
N THR A 137 2.95 -2.15 13.61
CA THR A 137 1.62 -1.56 13.65
C THR A 137 0.54 -2.63 13.63
N ALA A 138 -0.62 -2.32 14.21
CA ALA A 138 -1.84 -3.08 14.01
C ALA A 138 -2.91 -2.18 13.38
N LEU A 139 -3.61 -2.74 12.40
CA LEU A 139 -4.81 -2.16 11.83
C LEU A 139 -6.01 -2.96 12.32
N VAL A 140 -6.94 -2.29 13.00
CA VAL A 140 -8.14 -2.87 13.56
C VAL A 140 -9.34 -2.22 12.89
N MET A 141 -10.30 -3.02 12.43
CA MET A 141 -11.55 -2.56 11.85
C MET A 141 -12.68 -2.92 12.80
N GLY A 142 -13.55 -1.95 13.09
CA GLY A 142 -14.73 -2.10 13.94
C GLY A 142 -14.91 -0.95 14.92
N SER A 143 -15.93 -1.06 15.76
CA SER A 143 -16.38 -0.02 16.68
C SER A 143 -15.76 -0.09 18.08
N ALA A 144 -14.75 -0.96 18.26
CA ALA A 144 -14.02 -1.07 19.52
C ALA A 144 -13.32 0.26 19.87
N SER A 145 -13.28 0.62 21.14
CA SER A 145 -12.58 1.83 21.56
C SER A 145 -11.07 1.62 21.53
N ALA A 146 -10.31 2.65 21.16
CA ALA A 146 -8.85 2.61 21.15
C ALA A 146 -8.27 2.18 22.52
N ALA A 147 -8.91 2.61 23.62
CA ALA A 147 -8.53 2.25 24.99
C ALA A 147 -8.69 0.75 25.27
N ASP A 148 -9.79 0.13 24.81
CA ASP A 148 -10.03 -1.30 24.98
C ASP A 148 -9.02 -2.14 24.19
N LEU A 149 -8.66 -1.69 22.98
CA LEU A 149 -7.67 -2.34 22.15
C LEU A 149 -6.26 -2.28 22.78
N VAL A 150 -5.86 -1.11 23.28
CA VAL A 150 -4.58 -0.95 23.99
C VAL A 150 -4.53 -1.88 25.21
N GLN A 151 -5.59 -1.87 26.03
CA GLN A 151 -5.66 -2.71 27.22
C GLN A 151 -5.60 -4.21 26.90
N ALA A 152 -6.21 -4.65 25.78
CA ALA A 152 -6.13 -6.03 25.34
C ALA A 152 -4.69 -6.46 24.96
N VAL A 153 -3.95 -5.56 24.32
CA VAL A 153 -2.54 -5.81 23.96
C VAL A 153 -1.64 -5.79 25.19
N GLU A 154 -1.88 -4.88 26.13
CA GLU A 154 -1.17 -4.84 27.41
C GLU A 154 -1.39 -6.11 28.24
N LYS A 155 -2.64 -6.62 28.27
CA LYS A 155 -2.96 -7.91 28.89
C LYS A 155 -2.24 -9.09 28.23
N ALA A 156 -1.92 -8.98 26.94
CA ALA A 156 -1.11 -9.97 26.22
C ALA A 156 0.40 -9.83 26.50
N GLY A 157 0.83 -8.79 27.24
CA GLY A 157 2.22 -8.56 27.65
C GLY A 157 3.03 -7.68 26.68
N TYR A 158 2.36 -6.91 25.83
CA TYR A 158 3.00 -6.04 24.84
C TYR A 158 2.56 -4.58 25.03
N GLY A 159 3.38 -3.62 24.62
CA GLY A 159 2.98 -2.22 24.63
C GLY A 159 2.13 -1.88 23.41
N ALA A 160 1.09 -1.07 23.58
CA ALA A 160 0.30 -0.54 22.48
C ALA A 160 -0.01 0.94 22.69
N GLU A 161 0.01 1.71 21.62
CA GLU A 161 -0.32 3.14 21.64
C GLU A 161 -1.21 3.45 20.43
N ALA A 162 -2.40 4.00 20.67
CA ALA A 162 -3.32 4.30 19.59
C ALA A 162 -2.89 5.56 18.86
N ILE A 163 -2.93 5.53 17.52
CA ILE A 163 -2.77 6.73 16.71
C ILE A 163 -4.10 7.50 16.72
N GLU A 164 -4.48 8.01 17.90
CA GLU A 164 -5.67 8.86 18.10
C GLU A 164 -5.54 10.23 17.40
N ASP A 165 -4.33 10.59 16.98
CA ASP A 165 -3.98 11.94 16.51
C ASP A 165 -4.40 12.24 15.07
N ASP A 166 -4.77 11.27 14.24
CA ASP A 166 -5.13 11.56 12.84
C ASP A 166 -6.63 11.84 12.65
N VAL A 167 -7.50 10.98 13.17
CA VAL A 167 -8.96 11.15 12.99
C VAL A 167 -9.48 12.35 13.78
N LYS A 168 -9.11 12.44 15.07
CA LYS A 168 -9.55 13.53 15.96
C LYS A 168 -8.91 14.88 15.62
N ARG A 169 -7.68 14.91 15.09
CA ARG A 169 -7.12 16.15 14.53
C ARG A 169 -7.78 16.54 13.23
N ARG A 170 -8.11 15.61 12.33
CA ARG A 170 -8.83 15.95 11.10
C ARG A 170 -10.20 16.54 11.40
N GLU A 171 -10.95 15.97 12.35
CA GLU A 171 -12.21 16.54 12.81
C GLU A 171 -12.02 17.94 13.42
N ARG A 172 -11.10 18.11 14.38
CA ARG A 172 -10.81 19.44 14.96
C ARG A 172 -10.23 20.43 13.96
N GLN A 173 -9.45 19.98 12.98
CA GLN A 173 -8.91 20.81 11.90
C GLN A 173 -10.02 21.25 10.93
N GLN A 174 -10.97 20.38 10.63
CA GLN A 174 -12.14 20.72 9.84
C GLN A 174 -13.07 21.70 10.60
N GLU A 175 -13.33 21.46 11.87
CA GLU A 175 -14.11 22.37 12.72
C GLU A 175 -13.46 23.76 12.83
N THR A 176 -12.12 23.82 12.98
CA THR A 176 -11.39 25.09 13.03
C THR A 176 -11.30 25.79 11.68
N ALA A 177 -11.31 25.06 10.56
CA ALA A 177 -11.41 25.63 9.21
C ALA A 177 -12.78 26.29 8.96
N LEU A 178 -13.87 25.68 9.43
CA LEU A 178 -15.20 26.29 9.37
C LEU A 178 -15.30 27.53 10.29
N ALA A 179 -14.66 27.49 11.45
CA ALA A 179 -14.69 28.59 12.42
C ALA A 179 -13.87 29.82 11.98
N THR A 180 -12.73 29.63 11.30
CA THR A 180 -11.93 30.73 10.75
C THR A 180 -12.68 31.46 9.62
N MET A 181 -13.45 30.75 8.79
CA MET A 181 -14.20 31.38 7.69
C MET A 181 -15.20 32.44 8.15
N LYS A 182 -15.86 32.27 9.30
CA LYS A 182 -16.91 33.23 9.75
C LYS A 182 -16.37 34.64 9.98
N ARG A 183 -15.15 34.76 10.52
CA ARG A 183 -14.55 36.07 10.85
C ARG A 183 -14.12 36.81 9.58
N PHE A 184 -13.50 36.10 8.63
CA PHE A 184 -13.11 36.66 7.33
C PHE A 184 -14.32 37.03 6.46
N ARG A 185 -15.37 36.20 6.46
CA ARG A 185 -16.61 36.48 5.72
C ARG A 185 -17.30 37.75 6.24
N TRP A 186 -17.34 37.96 7.55
CA TRP A 186 -17.96 39.16 8.11
C TRP A 186 -17.16 40.43 7.79
N GLN A 187 -15.82 40.39 7.87
CA GLN A 187 -14.97 41.52 7.48
C GLN A 187 -15.12 41.90 6.00
N ALA A 188 -15.22 40.91 5.11
CA ALA A 188 -15.43 41.16 3.68
C ALA A 188 -16.78 41.87 3.40
N ILE A 189 -17.85 41.48 4.10
CA ILE A 189 -19.17 42.13 3.98
C ILE A 189 -19.10 43.59 4.45
N VAL A 190 -18.45 43.85 5.59
CA VAL A 190 -18.29 45.22 6.12
C VAL A 190 -17.50 46.09 5.14
N ALA A 191 -16.40 45.57 4.57
CA ALA A 191 -15.60 46.31 3.59
C ALA A 191 -16.38 46.63 2.30
N LEU A 192 -17.19 45.68 1.79
CA LEU A 192 -18.04 45.89 0.62
C LEU A 192 -19.11 46.96 0.88
N LEU A 193 -19.76 46.91 2.05
CA LEU A 193 -20.79 47.88 2.43
C LEU A 193 -20.24 49.30 2.60
N VAL A 194 -18.98 49.47 3.02
CA VAL A 194 -18.35 50.79 3.15
C VAL A 194 -17.71 51.25 1.84
N GLY A 195 -17.05 50.34 1.10
CA GLY A 195 -16.31 50.67 -0.12
C GLY A 195 -17.21 51.03 -1.30
N VAL A 196 -18.32 50.31 -1.51
CA VAL A 196 -19.23 50.56 -2.64
C VAL A 196 -19.86 51.95 -2.59
N PRO A 197 -20.39 52.43 -1.45
CA PRO A 197 -20.91 53.80 -1.35
C PRO A 197 -19.85 54.88 -1.59
N VAL A 198 -18.61 54.69 -1.12
CA VAL A 198 -17.51 55.64 -1.36
C VAL A 198 -17.17 55.72 -2.84
N MET A 199 -17.14 54.57 -3.53
CA MET A 199 -16.86 54.52 -4.97
C MET A 199 -18.00 55.16 -5.78
N VAL A 200 -19.25 54.85 -5.46
CA VAL A 200 -20.44 55.44 -6.09
C VAL A 200 -20.49 56.95 -5.85
N TRP A 201 -20.16 57.41 -4.64
CA TRP A 201 -20.16 58.85 -4.33
C TRP A 201 -19.01 59.59 -5.02
N GLY A 202 -17.86 58.94 -5.18
CA GLY A 202 -16.73 59.47 -5.95
C GLY A 202 -17.07 59.62 -7.45
N ASP A 203 -17.73 58.63 -8.05
CA ASP A 203 -18.14 58.67 -9.46
C ASP A 203 -19.24 59.71 -9.70
N ALA A 204 -20.23 59.78 -8.81
CA ALA A 204 -21.28 60.80 -8.86
C ALA A 204 -20.71 62.24 -8.79
N ARG A 205 -19.66 62.46 -7.98
CA ARG A 205 -18.99 63.76 -7.89
C ARG A 205 -18.20 64.07 -9.17
N ARG A 206 -17.57 63.06 -9.78
CA ARG A 206 -16.82 63.19 -11.04
C ARG A 206 -17.73 63.46 -12.24
N GLN A 207 -18.93 62.88 -12.29
CA GLN A 207 -19.93 63.19 -13.33
C GLN A 207 -20.44 64.64 -13.24
N HIS A 208 -20.53 65.19 -12.02
CA HIS A 208 -21.05 66.54 -11.80
C HIS A 208 -20.07 67.66 -12.22
N ASP A 209 -18.75 67.40 -12.18
CA ASP A 209 -17.72 68.35 -12.67
C ASP A 209 -17.51 68.29 -14.20
N GLY A 210 -17.97 67.23 -14.87
CA GLY A 210 -17.80 67.04 -16.32
C GLY A 210 -18.79 67.81 -17.21
N HIS A 211 -19.80 68.48 -16.65
CA HIS A 211 -20.86 69.18 -17.39
C HIS A 211 -20.66 70.71 -17.52
N CYS A 212 -19.55 71.25 -16.98
CA CYS A 212 -19.23 72.69 -17.06
C CYS A 212 -18.12 73.01 -18.08
N ARG A 213 -17.96 72.20 -19.14
CA ARG A 213 -16.98 72.47 -20.20
C ARG A 213 -17.62 72.57 -21.58
#